data_AF-A0A8H5YAX8-F1
#
_entry.id   AF-A0A8H5YAX8-F1
#
_cell.length_a   1.000
_cell.length_b   1.000
_cell.length_c   1.000
_cell.angle_alpha   90.00
_cell.angle_beta   90.00
_cell.angle_gamma   90.00
#
_symmetry.space_group_name_H-M   'P 1'
#
loop_
_entity.id
_entity.type
_entity.pdbx_description
1 polymer ?
#
loop_
_entity_poly.entity_id
_entity_poly.type
_entity_poly.pdbx_seq_one_letter_code
_entity_poly.pdbx_strand_id
1 'polypeptide(L)'
;MLFRKGYIRLVVATGTLALGINMPCKTVVFSGDSMFLSPQNYRQASGRAGRRGFDLLGNVVFNGISRDRVHEIMSSRLPALKGQFPISTTLVLRLFVLLSGTNSNEFAVNAVKALLSQTRLYLGGPDAEMTVKHHLRFSIEYLRRQNLLSVNGVPIHFAGLVGHLYFTENAVFAFHSLLRGGYFHKLCKDIDGDRERVLREMMVMLSHLFNRIPIQQTAKTLEVVESSSSDIFLKRLPVAAEQLLVRHNQETLLTFKDYVSSYINAHLHDLPDRTLPLTRIAIGPEKGRGCSLTSDPPPVIRSPFVALSGFTDEFDSIKELCSTVRDGVFLEESSIPYLPIWPIDTNVQLNAYLYDFFKHGSLKVLVRDNLIKRGDVWFHLKDFSLVLKTIVTSLKGVIDSGGGLYMEDLDGDDSMSDMSEGDDEAISKVVEVQKPDEASEEIAPALAKNKVNAEVPDSWEDESDALASESEESMPGSDVVGSSASKDPVVIQSEFDNGCGLMQVLRAFELLEAEFADKFYKIGA
;
A
#
# COMPACT_ATOMS: atom_id res chain seq x y z
N MET A 1 -1.85 -23.88 24.58
CA MET A 1 -2.51 -24.81 25.52
C MET A 1 -1.68 -25.14 26.77
N LEU A 2 -0.35 -25.29 26.69
CA LEU A 2 0.50 -25.75 27.80
C LEU A 2 0.44 -24.88 29.07
N PHE A 3 0.36 -23.56 28.93
CA PHE A 3 0.25 -22.63 30.06
C PHE A 3 -1.07 -22.79 30.84
N ARG A 4 -2.21 -22.92 30.16
CA ARG A 4 -3.50 -23.13 30.82
C ARG A 4 -3.57 -24.47 31.57
N LYS A 5 -2.88 -25.49 31.06
CA LYS A 5 -2.78 -26.80 31.72
C LYS A 5 -1.81 -26.81 32.92
N GLY A 6 -1.13 -25.69 33.20
CA GLY A 6 -0.24 -25.55 34.36
C GLY A 6 1.16 -26.14 34.20
N TYR A 7 1.50 -26.69 33.02
CA TYR A 7 2.84 -27.22 32.74
C TYR A 7 3.90 -26.12 32.63
N ILE A 8 3.49 -24.92 32.22
CA ILE A 8 4.35 -23.75 32.13
C ILE A 8 3.99 -22.80 33.25
N ARG A 9 4.96 -22.49 34.13
CA ARG A 9 4.77 -21.59 35.28
C ARG A 9 5.22 -20.15 35.03
N LEU A 10 6.16 -19.95 34.09
CA LEU A 10 6.69 -18.65 33.71
C LEU A 10 6.65 -18.52 32.20
N VAL A 11 6.12 -17.39 31.72
CA VAL A 11 6.13 -17.03 30.30
C VAL A 11 6.73 -15.63 30.19
N VAL A 12 7.79 -15.51 29.38
CA VAL A 12 8.38 -14.22 29.01
C VAL A 12 7.90 -13.92 27.60
N ALA A 13 7.23 -12.78 27.40
CA ALA A 13 6.63 -12.42 26.13
C ALA A 13 6.64 -10.90 25.91
N THR A 14 6.55 -10.51 24.63
CA THR A 14 6.35 -9.14 24.18
C THR A 14 4.88 -8.73 24.31
N GLY A 15 4.57 -7.44 24.12
CA GLY A 15 3.22 -6.87 24.31
C GLY A 15 2.11 -7.54 23.48
N THR A 16 2.45 -8.21 22.37
CA THR A 16 1.52 -8.95 21.50
C THR A 16 0.74 -10.05 22.23
N LEU A 17 1.32 -10.66 23.27
CA LEU A 17 0.63 -11.71 24.03
C LEU A 17 -0.59 -11.18 24.80
N ALA A 18 -0.58 -9.90 25.20
CA ALA A 18 -1.69 -9.28 25.91
C ALA A 18 -2.94 -9.15 25.04
N LEU A 19 -2.76 -9.03 23.72
CA LEU A 19 -3.81 -8.80 22.73
C LEU A 19 -4.51 -10.08 22.26
N GLY A 20 -3.75 -11.16 22.04
CA GLY A 20 -4.23 -12.25 21.17
C GLY A 20 -4.70 -13.54 21.84
N ILE A 21 -4.48 -13.73 23.14
CA ILE A 21 -4.75 -15.05 23.77
C ILE A 21 -5.41 -14.87 25.14
N ASN A 22 -6.48 -15.63 25.39
CA ASN A 22 -7.05 -15.76 26.74
C ASN A 22 -6.07 -16.56 27.63
N MET A 23 -5.08 -15.88 28.20
CA MET A 23 -4.04 -16.45 29.04
C MET A 23 -4.02 -15.73 30.39
N PRO A 24 -4.90 -16.10 31.34
CA PRO A 24 -4.93 -15.46 32.65
C PRO A 24 -3.79 -15.98 33.53
N CYS A 25 -3.08 -15.07 34.19
CA CYS A 25 -1.90 -15.31 35.00
C CYS A 25 -2.17 -14.87 36.44
N LYS A 26 -1.56 -15.50 37.44
CA LYS A 26 -1.67 -15.01 38.84
C LYS A 26 -0.95 -13.66 39.04
N THR A 27 0.21 -13.53 38.40
CA THR A 27 1.09 -12.36 38.49
C THR A 27 1.53 -11.95 37.10
N VAL A 28 1.54 -10.64 36.83
CA VAL A 28 2.12 -10.04 35.62
C VAL A 28 3.29 -9.16 36.04
N VAL A 29 4.41 -9.28 35.34
CA VAL A 29 5.64 -8.52 35.63
C VAL A 29 5.99 -7.67 34.42
N PHE A 30 6.15 -6.36 34.63
CA PHE A 30 6.69 -5.43 33.66
C PHE A 30 8.16 -5.21 33.95
N SER A 31 9.04 -5.50 32.99
CA SER A 31 10.49 -5.42 33.17
C SER A 31 11.11 -4.46 32.16
N GLY A 32 11.66 -3.34 32.67
CA GLY A 32 12.25 -2.26 31.88
C GLY A 32 11.22 -1.26 31.34
N ASP A 33 11.64 -0.01 31.21
CA ASP A 33 10.84 1.04 30.55
C ASP A 33 11.06 0.99 29.04
N SER A 34 10.00 1.28 28.27
CA SER A 34 10.02 1.27 26.81
C SER A 34 8.97 2.23 26.27
N MET A 35 9.27 2.85 25.12
CA MET A 35 8.29 3.65 24.38
C MET A 35 7.03 2.85 24.00
N PHE A 36 7.12 1.52 23.93
CA PHE A 36 6.00 0.63 23.63
C PHE A 36 5.12 0.34 24.86
N LEU A 37 5.53 0.71 26.08
CA LEU A 37 4.70 0.56 27.28
C LEU A 37 3.72 1.74 27.40
N SER A 38 2.67 1.68 26.58
CA SER A 38 1.57 2.65 26.63
C SER A 38 0.57 2.31 27.75
N PRO A 39 -0.23 3.29 28.23
CA PRO A 39 -1.33 3.02 29.18
C PRO A 39 -2.30 1.94 28.70
N GLN A 40 -2.53 1.85 27.38
CA GLN A 40 -3.35 0.81 26.78
C GLN A 40 -2.70 -0.58 26.91
N ASN A 41 -1.42 -0.71 26.55
CA ASN A 41 -0.69 -1.97 26.66
C ASN A 41 -0.57 -2.42 28.12
N TYR A 42 -0.33 -1.47 29.03
CA TYR A 42 -0.35 -1.72 30.46
C TYR A 42 -1.70 -2.28 30.93
N ARG A 43 -2.82 -1.63 30.61
CA ARG A 43 -4.16 -2.09 31.05
C ARG A 43 -4.53 -3.45 30.44
N GLN A 44 -4.15 -3.71 29.19
CA GLN A 44 -4.36 -5.01 28.56
C GLN A 44 -3.53 -6.12 29.21
N ALA A 45 -2.25 -5.87 29.48
CA ALA A 45 -1.36 -6.85 30.09
C ALA A 45 -1.68 -7.07 31.58
N SER A 46 -1.83 -6.00 32.36
CA SER A 46 -2.21 -6.07 33.78
C SER A 46 -3.60 -6.68 33.98
N GLY A 47 -4.53 -6.48 33.04
CA GLY A 47 -5.84 -7.12 33.05
C GLY A 47 -5.81 -8.65 32.90
N ARG A 48 -4.64 -9.24 32.58
CA ARG A 48 -4.43 -10.70 32.63
C ARG A 48 -4.04 -11.19 34.02
N ALA A 49 -3.69 -10.31 34.94
CA ALA A 49 -3.37 -10.66 36.32
C ALA A 49 -4.66 -11.00 37.10
N GLY A 50 -4.65 -12.12 37.81
CA GLY A 50 -5.79 -12.65 38.56
C GLY A 50 -6.62 -13.61 37.72
N ARG A 51 -6.61 -14.89 38.09
CA ARG A 51 -7.44 -15.92 37.43
C ARG A 51 -8.80 -15.96 38.10
N ARG A 52 -9.85 -15.63 37.33
CA ARG A 52 -11.25 -15.67 37.78
C ARG A 52 -11.59 -17.05 38.37
N GLY A 53 -12.02 -17.07 39.62
CA GLY A 53 -12.41 -18.29 40.34
C GLY A 53 -11.26 -19.06 41.00
N PHE A 54 -10.00 -18.65 40.82
CA PHE A 54 -8.83 -19.30 41.42
C PHE A 54 -8.01 -18.39 42.32
N ASP A 55 -7.86 -17.10 41.95
CA ASP A 55 -7.08 -16.14 42.71
C ASP A 55 -8.00 -15.07 43.31
N LEU A 56 -7.76 -14.69 44.57
CA LEU A 56 -8.48 -13.59 45.24
C LEU A 56 -8.06 -12.21 44.69
N LEU A 57 -6.79 -12.07 44.33
CA LEU A 57 -6.18 -10.84 43.82
C LEU A 57 -5.23 -11.17 42.67
N GLY A 58 -5.13 -10.26 41.70
CA GLY A 58 -4.11 -10.29 40.66
C GLY A 58 -2.91 -9.43 41.07
N ASN A 59 -1.70 -9.96 40.94
CA ASN A 59 -0.49 -9.22 41.28
C ASN A 59 0.12 -8.57 40.03
N VAL A 60 0.49 -7.29 40.14
CA VAL A 60 1.22 -6.57 39.10
C VAL A 60 2.53 -6.07 39.71
N VAL A 61 3.65 -6.42 39.08
CA VAL A 61 4.99 -6.07 39.56
C VAL A 61 5.71 -5.26 38.49
N PHE A 62 6.32 -4.14 38.90
CA PHE A 62 7.17 -3.33 38.03
C PHE A 62 8.64 -3.52 38.44
N ASN A 63 9.49 -3.78 37.47
CA ASN A 63 10.93 -3.96 37.65
C ASN A 63 11.68 -3.05 36.67
N GLY A 64 12.61 -2.21 37.17
CA GLY A 64 13.42 -1.33 36.31
C GLY A 64 12.63 -0.21 35.61
N ILE A 65 11.53 0.26 36.20
CA ILE A 65 10.73 1.40 35.73
C ILE A 65 10.69 2.45 36.83
N SER A 66 10.87 3.73 36.49
CA SER A 66 10.83 4.82 37.46
C SER A 66 9.44 4.95 38.10
N ARG A 67 9.40 5.39 39.36
CA ARG A 67 8.12 5.54 40.09
C ARG A 67 7.18 6.52 39.40
N ASP A 68 7.71 7.62 38.86
CA ASP A 68 6.91 8.65 38.19
C ASP A 68 6.24 8.08 36.94
N ARG A 69 6.99 7.32 36.13
CA ARG A 69 6.47 6.65 34.94
C ARG A 69 5.40 5.62 35.28
N VAL A 70 5.59 4.87 36.37
CA VAL A 70 4.58 3.91 36.86
C VAL A 70 3.28 4.63 37.25
N HIS A 71 3.36 5.74 38.00
CA HIS A 71 2.18 6.53 38.35
C HIS A 71 1.49 7.13 37.12
N GLU A 72 2.27 7.64 36.17
CA GLU A 72 1.76 8.15 34.90
C GLU A 72 0.97 7.07 34.16
N ILE A 73 1.56 5.89 33.92
CA ILE A 73 0.91 4.81 33.17
C ILE A 73 -0.36 4.29 33.87
N MET A 74 -0.33 4.18 35.21
CA MET A 74 -1.47 3.70 35.99
C MET A 74 -2.63 4.71 36.04
N SER A 75 -2.32 6.00 36.10
CA SER A 75 -3.33 7.07 36.20
C SER A 75 -3.79 7.63 34.86
N SER A 76 -3.03 7.38 33.80
CA SER A 76 -3.33 7.86 32.45
C SER A 76 -4.69 7.36 31.95
N ARG A 77 -5.44 8.27 31.33
CA ARG A 77 -6.67 7.92 30.62
C ARG A 77 -6.32 7.04 29.42
N LEU A 78 -7.22 6.10 29.10
CA LEU A 78 -7.10 5.38 27.84
C LEU A 78 -7.17 6.38 26.68
N PRO A 79 -6.34 6.21 25.64
CA PRO A 79 -6.48 6.99 24.43
C PRO A 79 -7.93 6.92 23.93
N ALA A 80 -8.50 8.06 23.57
CA ALA A 80 -9.79 8.08 22.90
C ALA A 80 -9.65 7.27 21.61
N LEU A 81 -10.69 6.49 21.27
CA LEU A 81 -10.79 5.92 19.94
C LEU A 81 -10.82 7.10 18.96
N LYS A 82 -9.80 7.18 18.11
CA LYS A 82 -9.75 8.11 17.00
C LYS A 82 -10.03 7.32 15.73
N GLY A 83 -10.84 7.89 14.85
CA GLY A 83 -11.01 7.35 13.51
C GLY A 83 -9.75 7.65 12.72
N GLN A 84 -9.18 6.63 12.09
CA GLN A 84 -8.14 6.86 11.09
C GLN A 84 -8.81 7.20 9.76
N PHE A 85 -8.15 8.04 8.96
CA PHE A 85 -8.57 8.33 7.61
C PHE A 85 -8.48 7.05 6.75
N PRO A 86 -9.62 6.46 6.31
CA PRO A 86 -9.60 5.10 5.80
C PRO A 86 -9.41 5.00 4.28
N ILE A 87 -9.11 6.10 3.59
CA ILE A 87 -9.04 6.13 2.12
C ILE A 87 -7.59 6.22 1.65
N SER A 88 -7.15 5.17 0.98
CA SER A 88 -5.88 5.13 0.25
C SER A 88 -6.14 5.26 -1.24
N THR A 89 -5.14 5.73 -1.99
CA THR A 89 -5.20 5.79 -3.46
C THR A 89 -5.46 4.41 -4.08
N THR A 90 -4.92 3.33 -3.48
CA THR A 90 -5.18 1.94 -3.91
C THR A 90 -6.61 1.49 -3.64
N LEU A 91 -7.22 1.92 -2.53
CA LEU A 91 -8.64 1.65 -2.26
C LEU A 91 -9.50 2.32 -3.32
N VAL A 92 -9.23 3.59 -3.64
CA VAL A 92 -9.96 4.32 -4.70
C VAL A 92 -9.91 3.57 -6.02
N LEU A 93 -8.71 3.14 -6.45
CA LEU A 93 -8.56 2.33 -7.66
C LEU A 93 -9.41 1.05 -7.61
N ARG A 94 -9.41 0.33 -6.49
CA ARG A 94 -10.21 -0.90 -6.30
C ARG A 94 -11.71 -0.65 -6.33
N LEU A 95 -12.18 0.50 -5.84
CA LEU A 95 -13.59 0.89 -5.93
C LEU A 95 -13.98 1.13 -7.40
N PHE A 96 -13.12 1.76 -8.19
CA PHE A 96 -13.35 1.90 -9.64
C PHE A 96 -13.31 0.56 -10.38
N VAL A 97 -12.41 -0.35 -9.99
CA VAL A 97 -12.40 -1.73 -10.52
C VAL A 97 -13.69 -2.46 -10.21
N LEU A 98 -14.24 -2.33 -9.00
CA LEU A 98 -15.53 -2.91 -8.64
C LEU A 98 -16.68 -2.31 -9.44
N LEU A 99 -16.71 -0.98 -9.60
CA LEU A 99 -17.77 -0.29 -10.36
C LEU A 99 -17.74 -0.66 -11.83
N SER A 100 -16.56 -0.67 -12.45
CA SER A 100 -16.40 -1.06 -13.85
C SER A 100 -16.69 -2.55 -14.06
N GLY A 101 -16.20 -3.43 -13.18
CA GLY A 101 -16.41 -4.87 -13.30
C GLY A 101 -17.86 -5.31 -13.09
N THR A 102 -18.68 -4.50 -12.43
CA THR A 102 -20.11 -4.76 -12.20
C THR A 102 -21.02 -3.96 -13.13
N ASN A 103 -20.47 -3.25 -14.12
CA ASN A 103 -21.21 -2.31 -14.99
C ASN A 103 -22.08 -1.33 -14.19
N SER A 104 -21.54 -0.82 -13.07
CA SER A 104 -22.23 0.12 -12.17
C SER A 104 -23.57 -0.38 -11.63
N ASN A 105 -23.65 -1.66 -11.26
CA ASN A 105 -24.80 -2.21 -10.57
C ASN A 105 -25.17 -1.36 -9.33
N GLU A 106 -26.48 -1.15 -9.12
CA GLU A 106 -27.02 -0.36 -8.02
C GLU A 106 -26.46 -0.78 -6.65
N PHE A 107 -26.28 -2.09 -6.42
CA PHE A 107 -25.66 -2.59 -5.19
C PHE A 107 -24.22 -2.08 -5.01
N ALA A 108 -23.40 -2.14 -6.05
CA ALA A 108 -22.01 -1.69 -6.01
C ALA A 108 -21.94 -0.17 -5.81
N VAL A 109 -22.78 0.59 -6.51
CA VAL A 109 -22.88 2.05 -6.35
C VAL A 109 -23.29 2.42 -4.93
N ASN A 110 -24.29 1.74 -4.37
CA ASN A 110 -24.74 1.97 -3.00
C ASN A 110 -23.67 1.59 -1.96
N ALA A 111 -22.93 0.51 -2.18
CA ALA A 111 -21.82 0.10 -1.32
C ALA A 111 -20.67 1.14 -1.33
N VAL A 112 -20.30 1.65 -2.51
CA VAL A 112 -19.27 2.69 -2.64
C VAL A 112 -19.73 4.00 -1.99
N LYS A 113 -20.97 4.43 -2.25
CA LYS A 113 -21.56 5.61 -1.61
C LYS A 113 -21.62 5.46 -0.09
N ALA A 114 -22.01 4.29 0.42
CA ALA A 114 -22.00 4.01 1.85
C ALA A 114 -20.59 4.11 2.42
N LEU A 115 -19.59 3.48 1.79
CA LEU A 115 -18.19 3.54 2.25
C LEU A 115 -17.66 4.99 2.35
N LEU A 116 -17.97 5.82 1.36
CA LEU A 116 -17.53 7.23 1.33
C LEU A 116 -18.32 8.13 2.29
N SER A 117 -19.60 7.82 2.55
CA SER A 117 -20.50 8.62 3.41
C SER A 117 -20.56 8.18 4.87
N GLN A 118 -20.01 7.02 5.23
CA GLN A 118 -20.24 6.44 6.56
C GLN A 118 -19.49 7.18 7.68
N THR A 119 -20.23 8.02 8.38
CA THR A 119 -19.85 8.81 9.58
C THR A 119 -19.26 7.99 10.73
N ARG A 120 -19.49 6.68 10.83
CA ARG A 120 -18.98 5.87 11.95
C ARG A 120 -17.49 5.52 11.87
N LEU A 121 -16.86 5.67 10.70
CA LEU A 121 -15.39 5.67 10.58
C LEU A 121 -14.82 7.08 10.89
N TYR A 122 -15.63 8.12 10.71
CA TYR A 122 -15.31 9.50 10.97
C TYR A 122 -15.72 9.89 12.39
N LEU A 123 -14.83 9.68 13.35
CA LEU A 123 -14.97 10.32 14.67
C LEU A 123 -14.76 11.85 14.62
N GLY A 124 -14.63 12.43 13.40
CA GLY A 124 -14.58 13.86 13.13
C GLY A 124 -15.92 14.38 12.60
N GLY A 125 -16.22 15.65 12.85
CA GLY A 125 -17.43 16.31 12.37
C GLY A 125 -17.46 16.51 10.83
N PRO A 126 -18.31 17.41 10.31
CA PRO A 126 -18.50 17.62 8.86
C PRO A 126 -17.21 17.97 8.09
N ASP A 127 -16.22 18.60 8.74
CA ASP A 127 -14.92 18.93 8.14
C ASP A 127 -14.13 17.68 7.70
N ALA A 128 -14.32 16.55 8.38
CA ALA A 128 -13.68 15.28 8.03
C ALA A 128 -14.26 14.68 6.74
N GLU A 129 -15.57 14.81 6.52
CA GLU A 129 -16.21 14.37 5.27
C GLU A 129 -15.66 15.13 4.07
N MET A 130 -15.50 16.45 4.23
CA MET A 130 -14.89 17.28 3.19
C MET A 130 -13.46 16.84 2.89
N THR A 131 -12.66 16.56 3.92
CA THR A 131 -11.29 16.04 3.74
C THR A 131 -11.26 14.75 2.90
N VAL A 132 -12.20 13.83 3.13
CA VAL A 132 -12.30 12.56 2.37
C VAL A 132 -12.64 12.81 0.91
N LYS A 133 -13.66 13.62 0.64
CA LYS A 133 -14.04 14.01 -0.74
C LYS A 133 -12.86 14.65 -1.44
N HIS A 134 -12.08 15.44 -0.70
CA HIS A 134 -10.89 16.06 -1.24
C HIS A 134 -9.81 15.03 -1.58
N HIS A 135 -9.46 14.13 -0.68
CA HIS A 135 -8.49 13.08 -0.99
C HIS A 135 -8.94 12.15 -2.12
N LEU A 136 -10.25 11.85 -2.20
CA LEU A 136 -10.82 11.07 -3.30
C LEU A 136 -10.56 11.74 -4.65
N ARG A 137 -10.81 13.06 -4.76
CA ARG A 137 -10.57 13.80 -6.00
C ARG A 137 -9.08 13.88 -6.34
N PHE A 138 -8.19 14.05 -5.35
CA PHE A 138 -6.74 13.93 -5.58
C PHE A 138 -6.38 12.56 -6.13
N SER A 139 -6.90 11.49 -5.50
CA SER A 139 -6.63 10.11 -5.91
C SER A 139 -7.08 9.86 -7.35
N ILE A 140 -8.26 10.36 -7.75
CA ILE A 140 -8.76 10.24 -9.12
C ILE A 140 -7.83 10.96 -10.11
N GLU A 141 -7.46 12.21 -9.83
CA GLU A 141 -6.56 12.98 -10.70
C GLU A 141 -5.21 12.31 -10.85
N TYR A 142 -4.63 11.86 -9.74
CA TYR A 142 -3.38 11.11 -9.73
C TYR A 142 -3.48 9.82 -10.56
N LEU A 143 -4.51 9.00 -10.35
CA LEU A 143 -4.71 7.75 -11.07
C LEU A 143 -4.91 7.97 -12.58
N ARG A 144 -5.57 9.08 -12.97
CA ARG A 144 -5.70 9.49 -14.38
C ARG A 144 -4.35 9.89 -14.99
N ARG A 145 -3.56 10.73 -14.31
CA ARG A 145 -2.21 11.12 -14.75
C ARG A 145 -1.24 9.94 -14.87
N GLN A 146 -1.44 8.90 -14.06
CA GLN A 146 -0.67 7.67 -14.11
C GLN A 146 -1.19 6.63 -15.12
N ASN A 147 -2.20 6.97 -15.94
CA ASN A 147 -2.83 6.07 -16.91
C ASN A 147 -3.34 4.76 -16.29
N LEU A 148 -3.85 4.84 -15.06
CA LEU A 148 -4.52 3.73 -14.36
C LEU A 148 -6.05 3.85 -14.42
N LEU A 149 -6.57 5.06 -14.66
CA LEU A 149 -7.99 5.33 -14.90
C LEU A 149 -8.14 6.14 -16.19
N SER A 150 -9.14 5.79 -16.99
CA SER A 150 -9.63 6.57 -18.13
C SER A 150 -10.34 7.86 -17.66
N VAL A 151 -10.61 8.77 -18.60
CA VAL A 151 -11.44 9.98 -18.39
C VAL A 151 -12.81 9.61 -17.81
N ASN A 152 -13.36 8.47 -18.23
CA ASN A 152 -14.67 7.97 -17.79
C ASN A 152 -14.60 7.17 -16.46
N GLY A 153 -13.43 7.07 -15.83
CA GLY A 153 -13.24 6.31 -14.58
C GLY A 153 -13.12 4.79 -14.77
N VAL A 154 -12.93 4.31 -16.01
CA VAL A 154 -12.68 2.89 -16.29
C VAL A 154 -11.21 2.55 -15.98
N PRO A 155 -10.91 1.47 -15.24
CA PRO A 155 -9.54 1.01 -15.00
C PRO A 155 -8.89 0.52 -16.29
N ILE A 156 -7.67 0.98 -16.56
CA ILE A 156 -6.92 0.68 -17.80
C ILE A 156 -5.51 0.17 -17.50
N HIS A 157 -4.90 -0.52 -18.47
CA HIS A 157 -3.53 -1.04 -18.43
C HIS A 157 -3.21 -1.86 -17.17
N PHE A 158 -2.31 -1.35 -16.32
CA PHE A 158 -1.82 -2.00 -15.11
C PHE A 158 -2.71 -1.78 -13.87
N ALA A 159 -3.94 -1.26 -14.03
CA ALA A 159 -4.86 -1.05 -12.92
C ALA A 159 -5.13 -2.32 -12.08
N GLY A 160 -5.26 -3.47 -12.75
CA GLY A 160 -5.41 -4.76 -12.07
C GLY A 160 -4.20 -5.11 -11.19
N LEU A 161 -2.99 -4.98 -11.74
CA LEU A 161 -1.73 -5.22 -11.02
C LEU A 161 -1.62 -4.34 -9.77
N VAL A 162 -1.88 -3.04 -9.90
CA VAL A 162 -1.84 -2.10 -8.77
C VAL A 162 -2.92 -2.44 -7.74
N GLY A 163 -4.11 -2.84 -8.19
CA GLY A 163 -5.22 -3.25 -7.33
C GLY A 163 -4.93 -4.52 -6.51
N HIS A 164 -4.25 -5.51 -7.09
CA HIS A 164 -3.88 -6.76 -6.40
C HIS A 164 -2.74 -6.57 -5.40
N LEU A 165 -1.82 -5.63 -5.66
CA LEU A 165 -0.69 -5.29 -4.78
C LEU A 165 -1.03 -4.25 -3.69
N TYR A 166 -2.31 -4.08 -3.34
CA TYR A 166 -2.77 -3.05 -2.39
C TYR A 166 -2.08 -3.08 -1.02
N PHE A 167 -1.62 -4.27 -0.59
CA PHE A 167 -0.94 -4.46 0.71
C PHE A 167 0.51 -3.96 0.72
N THR A 168 1.06 -3.57 -0.44
CA THR A 168 2.39 -2.96 -0.57
C THR A 168 2.37 -1.43 -0.52
N GLU A 169 1.21 -0.84 -0.23
CA GLU A 169 1.00 0.61 -0.02
C GLU A 169 1.57 1.46 -1.17
N ASN A 170 2.47 2.40 -0.90
CA ASN A 170 3.00 3.34 -1.89
C ASN A 170 4.03 2.73 -2.84
N ALA A 171 4.64 1.60 -2.48
CA ALA A 171 5.68 0.96 -3.29
C ALA A 171 5.15 0.49 -4.65
N VAL A 172 3.87 0.13 -4.73
CA VAL A 172 3.21 -0.30 -5.96
C VAL A 172 3.19 0.79 -7.04
N PHE A 173 3.04 2.05 -6.64
CA PHE A 173 2.96 3.17 -7.58
C PHE A 173 4.34 3.51 -8.15
N ALA A 174 5.38 3.43 -7.32
CA ALA A 174 6.77 3.51 -7.76
C ALA A 174 7.11 2.35 -8.73
N PHE A 175 6.64 1.14 -8.43
CA PHE A 175 6.80 -0.01 -9.32
C PHE A 175 6.08 0.20 -10.66
N HIS A 176 4.84 0.69 -10.64
CA HIS A 176 4.09 1.06 -11.84
C HIS A 176 4.81 2.14 -12.66
N SER A 177 5.37 3.16 -12.01
CA SER A 177 6.16 4.19 -12.68
C SER A 177 7.36 3.61 -13.45
N LEU A 178 8.04 2.60 -12.90
CA LEU A 178 9.14 1.92 -13.57
C LEU A 178 8.68 1.05 -14.75
N LEU A 179 7.52 0.39 -14.65
CA LEU A 179 6.91 -0.35 -15.76
C LEU A 179 6.52 0.61 -16.89
N ARG A 180 5.79 1.68 -16.57
CA ARG A 180 5.38 2.72 -17.52
C ARG A 180 6.58 3.44 -18.16
N GLY A 181 7.63 3.69 -17.37
CA GLY A 181 8.87 4.33 -17.83
C GLY A 181 9.74 3.45 -18.72
N GLY A 182 9.33 2.22 -19.00
CA GLY A 182 10.06 1.29 -19.87
C GLY A 182 11.35 0.75 -19.28
N TYR A 183 11.58 0.91 -17.98
CA TYR A 183 12.81 0.46 -17.34
C TYR A 183 12.98 -1.06 -17.42
N PHE A 184 11.92 -1.80 -17.04
CA PHE A 184 11.93 -3.26 -17.11
C PHE A 184 12.00 -3.77 -18.55
N HIS A 185 11.37 -3.08 -19.51
CA HIS A 185 11.48 -3.45 -20.92
C HIS A 185 12.93 -3.35 -21.43
N LYS A 186 13.66 -2.30 -21.03
CA LYS A 186 15.08 -2.14 -21.38
C LYS A 186 15.97 -3.18 -20.70
N LEU A 187 15.74 -3.43 -19.40
CA LEU A 187 16.54 -4.38 -18.63
C LEU A 187 16.31 -5.84 -19.07
N CYS A 188 15.07 -6.21 -19.34
CA CYS A 188 14.71 -7.59 -19.70
C CYS A 188 14.99 -7.94 -21.17
N LYS A 189 15.36 -6.97 -22.01
CA LYS A 189 15.80 -7.24 -23.39
C LYS A 189 17.06 -8.12 -23.43
N ASP A 190 17.93 -7.97 -22.44
CA ASP A 190 19.20 -8.70 -22.34
C ASP A 190 19.08 -10.05 -21.62
N ILE A 191 17.85 -10.53 -21.36
CA ILE A 191 17.62 -11.73 -20.55
C ILE A 191 18.20 -13.01 -21.16
N ASP A 192 18.17 -13.13 -22.48
CA ASP A 192 18.71 -14.28 -23.20
C ASP A 192 20.25 -14.26 -23.27
N GLY A 193 20.88 -13.10 -23.01
CA GLY A 193 22.33 -12.94 -22.94
C GLY A 193 22.89 -13.20 -21.54
N ASP A 194 22.56 -12.34 -20.58
CA ASP A 194 23.13 -12.34 -19.21
C ASP A 194 22.03 -12.46 -18.14
N ARG A 195 21.41 -13.64 -18.06
CA ARG A 195 20.33 -13.93 -17.10
C ARG A 195 20.69 -13.55 -15.66
N GLU A 196 21.86 -13.94 -15.17
CA GLU A 196 22.25 -13.67 -13.78
C GLU A 196 22.36 -12.17 -13.47
N ARG A 197 22.87 -11.38 -14.41
CA ARG A 197 23.00 -9.93 -14.24
C ARG A 197 21.62 -9.29 -14.14
N VAL A 198 20.73 -9.63 -15.06
CA VAL A 198 19.35 -9.12 -15.10
C VAL A 198 18.62 -9.46 -13.80
N LEU A 199 18.67 -10.71 -13.35
CA LEU A 199 17.99 -11.13 -12.11
C LEU A 199 18.55 -10.44 -10.86
N ARG A 200 19.88 -10.28 -10.77
CA ARG A 200 20.52 -9.55 -9.65
C ARG A 200 20.11 -8.08 -9.64
N GLU A 201 20.08 -7.43 -10.79
CA GLU A 201 19.68 -6.03 -10.92
C GLU A 201 18.19 -5.84 -10.58
N MET A 202 17.32 -6.72 -11.07
CA MET A 202 15.91 -6.75 -10.67
C MET A 202 15.75 -6.95 -9.16
N MET A 203 16.54 -7.83 -8.55
CA MET A 203 16.47 -8.08 -7.11
C MET A 203 16.92 -6.85 -6.30
N VAL A 204 17.97 -6.14 -6.73
CA VAL A 204 18.36 -4.86 -6.12
C VAL A 204 17.21 -3.85 -6.24
N MET A 205 16.60 -3.72 -7.42
CA MET A 205 15.46 -2.83 -7.64
C MET A 205 14.27 -3.15 -6.73
N LEU A 206 13.84 -4.41 -6.69
CA LEU A 206 12.71 -4.84 -5.87
C LEU A 206 13.00 -4.71 -4.38
N SER A 207 14.25 -4.89 -3.94
CA SER A 207 14.67 -4.65 -2.54
C SER A 207 14.57 -3.18 -2.14
N HIS A 208 14.70 -2.26 -3.10
CA HIS A 208 14.44 -0.84 -2.83
C HIS A 208 12.96 -0.53 -2.77
N LEU A 209 12.09 -1.27 -3.45
CA LEU A 209 10.67 -0.95 -3.51
C LEU A 209 9.90 -1.61 -2.37
N PHE A 210 10.07 -2.91 -2.19
CA PHE A 210 9.24 -3.74 -1.33
C PHE A 210 9.98 -4.15 -0.04
N ASN A 211 9.22 -4.34 1.04
CA ASN A 211 9.68 -4.88 2.32
C ASN A 211 10.96 -4.21 2.87
N ARG A 212 11.01 -2.87 2.82
CA ARG A 212 12.17 -2.07 3.25
C ARG A 212 12.45 -2.24 4.74
N ILE A 213 13.69 -2.58 5.09
CA ILE A 213 14.17 -2.57 6.46
C ILE A 213 15.25 -1.47 6.59
N PRO A 214 14.99 -0.37 7.32
CA PRO A 214 15.99 0.67 7.54
C PRO A 214 17.10 0.14 8.45
N ILE A 215 18.35 0.48 8.12
CA ILE A 215 19.52 0.12 8.92
C ILE A 215 20.32 1.38 9.27
N GLN A 216 20.72 1.48 10.54
CA GLN A 216 21.62 2.53 11.00
C GLN A 216 23.05 2.00 11.04
N GLN A 217 23.99 2.84 10.58
CA GLN A 217 25.42 2.55 10.68
C GLN A 217 25.84 2.64 12.15
N THR A 218 26.01 1.49 12.79
CA THR A 218 26.56 1.37 14.14
C THR A 218 27.93 0.70 14.05
N ALA A 219 28.83 0.96 15.00
CA ALA A 219 30.15 0.29 15.05
C ALA A 219 30.04 -1.24 14.91
N LYS A 220 29.05 -1.85 15.57
CA LYS A 220 28.75 -3.28 15.45
C LYS A 220 28.38 -3.71 14.03
N THR A 221 27.64 -2.88 13.30
CA THR A 221 27.26 -3.19 11.91
C THR A 221 28.49 -3.14 11.00
N LEU A 222 29.38 -2.16 11.22
CA LEU A 222 30.61 -2.01 10.44
C LEU A 222 31.60 -3.17 10.69
N GLU A 223 31.76 -3.62 11.94
CA GLU A 223 32.56 -4.82 12.28
C GLU A 223 32.04 -6.08 11.58
N VAL A 224 30.72 -6.23 11.48
CA VAL A 224 30.09 -7.37 10.80
C VAL A 224 30.26 -7.27 9.28
N VAL A 225 30.26 -6.06 8.71
CA VAL A 225 30.53 -5.83 7.27
C VAL A 225 31.97 -6.20 6.91
N GLU A 226 32.95 -5.83 7.74
CA GLU A 226 34.35 -6.14 7.49
C GLU A 226 34.68 -7.64 7.58
N SER A 227 33.87 -8.39 8.35
CA SER A 227 34.09 -9.82 8.60
C SER A 227 33.26 -10.76 7.73
N SER A 228 32.29 -10.25 6.97
CA SER A 228 31.35 -11.07 6.18
C SER A 228 31.49 -10.84 4.68
N SER A 229 31.13 -11.86 3.88
CA SER A 229 31.04 -11.78 2.41
C SER A 229 29.70 -11.25 1.89
N SER A 230 28.85 -10.82 2.82
CA SER A 230 27.42 -10.55 2.65
C SER A 230 27.22 -9.06 2.37
N ASP A 231 26.33 -8.74 1.43
CA ASP A 231 26.04 -7.34 1.08
C ASP A 231 25.00 -6.79 2.07
N ILE A 232 25.43 -6.26 3.24
CA ILE A 232 24.51 -5.81 4.30
C ILE A 232 23.79 -4.51 3.95
N PHE A 233 24.53 -3.58 3.33
CA PHE A 233 23.97 -2.30 2.87
C PHE A 233 23.49 -2.43 1.43
N LEU A 234 22.26 -1.98 1.18
CA LEU A 234 21.70 -2.01 -0.15
C LEU A 234 22.47 -1.06 -1.07
N LYS A 235 22.89 -1.59 -2.23
CA LYS A 235 23.61 -0.84 -3.26
C LYS A 235 22.72 0.27 -3.81
N ARG A 236 23.31 1.35 -4.34
CA ARG A 236 22.54 2.43 -4.95
C ARG A 236 21.72 1.93 -6.15
N LEU A 237 20.54 2.53 -6.33
CA LEU A 237 19.71 2.31 -7.51
C LEU A 237 20.48 2.62 -8.81
N PRO A 238 20.25 1.85 -9.88
CA PRO A 238 20.66 2.22 -11.23
C PRO A 238 20.15 3.61 -11.58
N VAL A 239 21.02 4.44 -12.18
CA VAL A 239 20.75 5.87 -12.44
C VAL A 239 19.47 6.08 -13.24
N ALA A 240 19.19 5.21 -14.21
CA ALA A 240 17.97 5.28 -15.02
C ALA A 240 16.69 5.07 -14.19
N ALA A 241 16.70 4.13 -13.24
CA ALA A 241 15.57 3.90 -12.36
C ALA A 241 15.42 5.00 -11.31
N GLU A 242 16.54 5.46 -10.75
CA GLU A 242 16.57 6.57 -9.79
C GLU A 242 15.93 7.83 -10.37
N GLN A 243 16.29 8.21 -11.61
CA GLN A 243 15.70 9.36 -12.30
C GLN A 243 14.19 9.24 -12.53
N LEU A 244 13.70 8.06 -12.91
CA LEU A 244 12.27 7.82 -13.11
C LEU A 244 11.48 7.95 -11.81
N LEU A 245 12.00 7.39 -10.71
CA LEU A 245 11.35 7.45 -9.41
C LEU A 245 11.37 8.87 -8.82
N VAL A 246 12.48 9.60 -8.96
CA VAL A 246 12.57 11.01 -8.52
C VAL A 246 11.57 11.87 -9.30
N ARG A 247 11.51 11.69 -10.62
CA ARG A 247 10.54 12.38 -11.47
C ARG A 247 9.11 12.07 -11.02
N HIS A 248 8.80 10.80 -10.75
CA HIS A 248 7.50 10.40 -10.24
C HIS A 248 7.15 11.07 -8.92
N ASN A 249 8.06 11.08 -7.95
CA ASN A 249 7.86 11.75 -6.66
C ASN A 249 7.62 13.26 -6.83
N GLN A 250 8.35 13.92 -7.73
CA GLN A 250 8.18 15.33 -8.04
C GLN A 250 6.82 15.62 -8.70
N GLU A 251 6.40 14.81 -9.67
CA GLU A 251 5.09 14.91 -10.31
C GLU A 251 3.94 14.73 -9.30
N THR A 252 4.08 13.77 -8.38
CA THR A 252 3.13 13.56 -7.29
C THR A 252 3.08 14.76 -6.34
N LEU A 253 4.23 15.31 -5.96
CA LEU A 253 4.33 16.50 -5.10
C LEU A 253 3.66 17.72 -5.75
N LEU A 254 3.91 17.99 -7.03
CA LEU A 254 3.30 19.09 -7.77
C LEU A 254 1.78 18.92 -7.85
N THR A 255 1.32 17.73 -8.24
CA THR A 255 -0.11 17.40 -8.33
C THR A 255 -0.80 17.62 -6.97
N PHE A 256 -0.17 17.19 -5.89
CA PHE A 256 -0.72 17.35 -4.55
C PHE A 256 -0.67 18.80 -4.07
N LYS A 257 0.39 19.55 -4.39
CA LYS A 257 0.51 20.99 -4.10
C LYS A 257 -0.60 21.80 -4.77
N ASP A 258 -0.81 21.59 -6.08
CA ASP A 258 -1.88 22.26 -6.84
C ASP A 258 -3.25 21.95 -6.27
N TYR A 259 -3.41 20.70 -5.83
CA TYR A 259 -4.63 20.23 -5.20
C TYR A 259 -4.91 20.89 -3.85
N VAL A 260 -3.90 20.96 -2.98
CA VAL A 260 -3.99 21.64 -1.67
C VAL A 260 -4.24 23.13 -1.87
N SER A 261 -3.58 23.77 -2.82
CA SER A 261 -3.83 25.18 -3.18
C SER A 261 -5.29 25.40 -3.59
N SER A 262 -5.83 24.53 -4.44
CA SER A 262 -7.22 24.58 -4.88
C SER A 262 -8.21 24.40 -3.71
N TYR A 263 -7.91 23.49 -2.77
CA TYR A 263 -8.73 23.28 -1.58
C TYR A 263 -8.79 24.55 -0.70
N ILE A 264 -7.63 25.14 -0.44
CA ILE A 264 -7.50 26.34 0.39
C ILE A 264 -8.27 27.50 -0.24
N ASN A 265 -8.10 27.72 -1.54
CA ASN A 265 -8.80 28.78 -2.27
C ASN A 265 -10.32 28.61 -2.24
N ALA A 266 -10.83 27.38 -2.26
CA ALA A 266 -12.27 27.11 -2.27
C ALA A 266 -12.93 27.12 -0.88
N HIS A 267 -12.23 26.71 0.18
CA HIS A 267 -12.85 26.45 1.50
C HIS A 267 -12.26 27.27 2.65
N LEU A 268 -11.04 27.80 2.52
CA LEU A 268 -10.30 28.43 3.61
C LEU A 268 -9.88 29.88 3.31
N HIS A 269 -10.32 30.45 2.18
CA HIS A 269 -9.97 31.82 1.77
C HIS A 269 -10.28 32.87 2.85
N ASP A 270 -11.37 32.69 3.60
CA ASP A 270 -11.84 33.66 4.59
C ASP A 270 -11.39 33.35 6.03
N LEU A 271 -10.76 32.20 6.27
CA LEU A 271 -10.34 31.76 7.60
C LEU A 271 -8.86 32.08 7.82
N PRO A 272 -8.50 33.05 8.69
CA PRO A 272 -7.10 33.31 9.01
C PRO A 272 -6.52 32.20 9.91
N ASP A 273 -5.38 31.64 9.52
CA ASP A 273 -4.61 30.73 10.38
C ASP A 273 -3.86 31.54 11.45
N ARG A 274 -4.52 31.71 12.61
CA ARG A 274 -4.05 32.53 13.73
C ARG A 274 -3.93 31.76 15.03
N THR A 275 -4.21 30.46 15.05
CA THR A 275 -4.35 29.70 16.29
C THR A 275 -3.13 28.82 16.51
N LEU A 276 -2.49 28.93 17.67
CA LEU A 276 -1.39 28.04 18.01
C LEU A 276 -1.86 26.60 18.20
N PRO A 277 -1.20 25.59 17.59
CA PRO A 277 -1.70 24.21 17.56
C PRO A 277 -1.73 23.53 18.94
N LEU A 278 -0.82 23.89 19.85
CA LEU A 278 -0.70 23.28 21.17
C LEU A 278 -1.51 24.01 22.26
N THR A 279 -1.43 25.33 22.30
CA THR A 279 -2.07 26.16 23.34
C THR A 279 -3.46 26.65 22.95
N ARG A 280 -3.82 26.56 21.67
CA ARG A 280 -5.07 27.08 21.08
C ARG A 280 -5.29 28.57 21.32
N ILE A 281 -4.20 29.31 21.49
CA ILE A 281 -4.23 30.78 21.66
C ILE A 281 -4.25 31.42 20.28
N ALA A 282 -5.18 32.33 20.05
CA ALA A 282 -5.24 33.13 18.84
C ALA A 282 -4.23 34.29 18.91
N ILE A 283 -3.42 34.46 17.86
CA ILE A 283 -2.36 35.45 17.75
C ILE A 283 -2.51 36.21 16.43
N GLY A 284 -2.55 37.55 16.50
CA GLY A 284 -2.60 38.42 15.32
C GLY A 284 -3.97 39.05 15.06
N PRO A 285 -4.03 40.03 14.13
CA PRO A 285 -5.25 40.76 13.81
C PRO A 285 -6.26 39.90 13.03
N GLU A 286 -7.57 40.18 13.20
CA GLU A 286 -8.65 39.42 12.51
C GLU A 286 -8.72 39.68 11.00
N LYS A 287 -8.12 40.79 10.53
CA LYS A 287 -7.97 41.12 9.12
C LYS A 287 -6.50 41.47 8.87
N GLY A 288 -5.90 40.78 7.89
CA GLY A 288 -4.48 40.89 7.59
C GLY A 288 -4.08 42.32 7.22
N ARG A 289 -3.18 42.90 8.01
CA ARG A 289 -2.16 43.79 7.44
C ARG A 289 -0.97 42.91 7.14
N GLY A 290 -0.54 42.88 5.88
CA GLY A 290 0.66 42.17 5.47
C GLY A 290 1.81 42.53 6.40
N CYS A 291 2.41 41.52 7.01
CA CYS A 291 3.59 41.71 7.82
C CYS A 291 4.77 41.86 6.85
N SER A 292 5.46 42.99 6.85
CA SER A 292 6.63 43.26 5.98
C SER A 292 7.84 42.33 6.25
N LEU A 293 7.68 41.33 7.12
CA LEU A 293 8.69 40.34 7.52
C LEU A 293 8.51 38.99 6.81
N THR A 294 7.41 38.79 6.09
CA THR A 294 7.19 37.58 5.28
C THR A 294 7.60 37.84 3.84
N SER A 295 8.05 36.80 3.12
CA SER A 295 8.30 36.86 1.68
C SER A 295 7.07 37.39 0.93
N ASP A 296 7.26 38.26 -0.06
CA ASP A 296 6.23 38.64 -1.02
C ASP A 296 6.29 37.67 -2.23
N PRO A 297 5.21 36.97 -2.60
CA PRO A 297 3.87 36.95 -1.99
C PRO A 297 3.79 36.11 -0.69
N PRO A 298 2.85 36.43 0.23
CA PRO A 298 2.66 35.67 1.46
C PRO A 298 2.23 34.23 1.15
N PRO A 299 2.72 33.24 1.91
CA PRO A 299 2.35 31.85 1.69
C PRO A 299 0.87 31.61 1.96
N VAL A 300 0.23 30.89 1.05
CA VAL A 300 -1.17 30.49 1.07
C VAL A 300 -1.32 29.07 1.62
N ILE A 301 -0.37 28.18 1.28
CA ILE A 301 -0.38 26.76 1.63
C ILE A 301 0.27 26.52 2.99
N ARG A 302 1.47 27.08 3.18
CA ARG A 302 2.26 26.92 4.40
C ARG A 302 1.66 27.75 5.53
N SER A 303 1.75 27.25 6.76
CA SER A 303 1.26 27.97 7.93
C SER A 303 2.00 29.31 8.08
N PRO A 304 1.31 30.41 8.43
CA PRO A 304 1.95 31.69 8.69
C PRO A 304 3.02 31.62 9.77
N PHE A 305 2.88 30.70 10.74
CA PHE A 305 3.86 30.50 11.81
C PHE A 305 5.17 29.90 11.30
N VAL A 306 5.10 28.97 10.34
CA VAL A 306 6.30 28.40 9.71
C VAL A 306 6.92 29.42 8.74
N ALA A 307 6.09 30.19 8.05
CA ALA A 307 6.53 31.25 7.13
C ALA A 307 7.43 32.30 7.79
N LEU A 308 7.24 32.58 9.09
CA LEU A 308 8.12 33.48 9.85
C LEU A 308 9.58 33.03 9.89
N SER A 309 9.86 31.76 9.61
CA SER A 309 11.24 31.24 9.53
C SER A 309 11.88 31.43 8.14
N GLY A 310 11.21 32.12 7.21
CA GLY A 310 11.70 32.40 5.85
C GLY A 310 11.28 31.38 4.79
N PHE A 311 10.34 30.49 5.14
CA PHE A 311 9.84 29.43 4.28
C PHE A 311 8.67 29.91 3.39
N THR A 312 8.75 29.69 2.08
CA THR A 312 7.74 30.09 1.06
C THR A 312 6.72 28.97 0.79
N ASP A 313 5.89 29.04 -0.25
CA ASP A 313 5.06 27.89 -0.70
C ASP A 313 5.83 26.91 -1.62
N GLU A 314 7.16 26.93 -1.57
CA GLU A 314 8.01 25.92 -2.19
C GLU A 314 8.32 24.82 -1.17
N PHE A 315 8.20 23.57 -1.63
CA PHE A 315 8.36 22.36 -0.83
C PHE A 315 9.30 21.43 -1.56
N ASP A 316 10.28 20.88 -0.84
CA ASP A 316 11.23 19.92 -1.41
C ASP A 316 10.71 18.48 -1.29
N SER A 317 9.87 18.21 -0.29
CA SER A 317 9.33 16.87 -0.03
C SER A 317 7.87 16.88 0.42
N ILE A 318 7.18 15.76 0.20
CA ILE A 318 5.79 15.58 0.68
C ILE A 318 5.74 15.60 2.20
N LYS A 319 6.77 15.09 2.88
CA LYS A 319 6.87 15.14 4.34
C LYS A 319 6.93 16.59 4.86
N GLU A 320 7.68 17.44 4.19
CA GLU A 320 7.73 18.88 4.52
C GLU A 320 6.36 19.53 4.29
N LEU A 321 5.71 19.25 3.18
CA LEU A 321 4.36 19.74 2.90
C LEU A 321 3.37 19.31 4.01
N CYS A 322 3.27 18.02 4.32
CA CYS A 322 2.36 17.52 5.34
C CYS A 322 2.62 18.07 6.75
N SER A 323 3.87 18.43 7.08
CA SER A 323 4.24 18.94 8.41
C SER A 323 4.15 20.46 8.57
N THR A 324 4.17 21.21 7.46
CA THR A 324 4.23 22.68 7.49
C THR A 324 2.97 23.38 6.97
N VAL A 325 1.98 22.60 6.51
CA VAL A 325 0.70 23.11 6.02
C VAL A 325 -0.12 23.80 7.12
N ARG A 326 -0.89 24.80 6.70
CA ARG A 326 -1.79 25.60 7.55
C ARG A 326 -2.89 24.80 8.25
N ASP A 327 -3.44 25.38 9.31
CA ASP A 327 -4.59 24.80 10.01
C ASP A 327 -5.84 24.73 9.10
N GLY A 328 -6.67 23.69 9.32
CA GLY A 328 -7.86 23.40 8.51
C GLY A 328 -7.61 22.50 7.28
N VAL A 329 -6.36 22.15 7.00
CA VAL A 329 -6.01 21.16 5.96
C VAL A 329 -5.46 19.91 6.63
N PHE A 330 -6.18 18.80 6.47
CA PHE A 330 -5.77 17.50 7.02
C PHE A 330 -5.07 16.68 5.94
N LEU A 331 -3.77 16.45 6.11
CA LEU A 331 -2.95 15.66 5.20
C LEU A 331 -2.34 14.47 5.95
N GLU A 332 -2.38 13.30 5.33
CA GLU A 332 -1.72 12.11 5.86
C GLU A 332 -0.68 11.61 4.85
N GLU A 333 0.60 11.59 5.25
CA GLU A 333 1.73 11.18 4.39
C GLU A 333 1.55 9.75 3.85
N SER A 334 1.00 8.83 4.65
CA SER A 334 0.76 7.43 4.29
C SER A 334 -0.24 7.26 3.14
N SER A 335 -1.16 8.22 2.96
CA SER A 335 -2.23 8.16 1.96
C SER A 335 -1.77 8.61 0.56
N ILE A 336 -0.65 9.33 0.51
CA ILE A 336 -0.10 9.92 -0.70
C ILE A 336 0.86 8.92 -1.34
N PRO A 337 0.73 8.62 -2.64
CA PRO A 337 1.54 7.63 -3.36
C PRO A 337 2.97 8.15 -3.58
N TYR A 338 3.74 8.20 -2.49
CA TYR A 338 5.11 8.69 -2.45
C TYR A 338 6.01 7.68 -1.77
N LEU A 339 7.20 7.51 -2.36
CA LEU A 339 8.16 6.54 -1.92
C LEU A 339 9.53 7.22 -1.76
N PRO A 340 10.02 7.45 -0.54
CA PRO A 340 11.31 8.13 -0.36
C PRO A 340 12.46 7.30 -0.91
N ILE A 341 13.38 7.94 -1.62
CA ILE A 341 14.53 7.31 -2.27
C ILE A 341 15.82 7.69 -1.54
N TRP A 342 16.68 6.70 -1.29
CA TRP A 342 18.03 6.94 -0.78
C TRP A 342 19.01 7.10 -1.95
N PRO A 343 19.93 8.10 -1.96
CA PRO A 343 20.24 9.06 -0.88
C PRO A 343 19.53 10.42 -1.00
N ILE A 344 18.66 10.61 -2.00
CA ILE A 344 18.13 11.93 -2.38
C ILE A 344 17.13 12.47 -1.36
N ASP A 345 16.13 11.66 -1.01
CA ASP A 345 15.04 12.07 -0.11
C ASP A 345 15.32 11.70 1.35
N THR A 346 16.19 10.72 1.58
CA THR A 346 16.46 10.17 2.92
C THR A 346 17.94 9.86 3.13
N ASN A 347 18.42 10.16 4.33
CA ASN A 347 19.77 9.81 4.79
C ASN A 347 19.85 8.39 5.39
N VAL A 348 18.72 7.69 5.51
CA VAL A 348 18.64 6.36 6.13
C VAL A 348 18.92 5.30 5.07
N GLN A 349 19.94 4.47 5.32
CA GLN A 349 20.27 3.35 4.44
C GLN A 349 19.32 2.17 4.65
N LEU A 350 19.20 1.34 3.61
CA LEU A 350 18.38 0.14 3.62
C LEU A 350 19.24 -1.11 3.76
N ASN A 351 18.69 -2.10 4.45
CA ASN A 351 19.28 -3.42 4.59
C ASN A 351 19.08 -4.23 3.29
N ALA A 352 20.14 -4.85 2.77
CA ALA A 352 20.09 -5.64 1.54
C ALA A 352 19.69 -7.12 1.76
N TYR A 353 19.08 -7.46 2.88
CA TYR A 353 18.73 -8.83 3.26
C TYR A 353 18.03 -9.66 2.16
N LEU A 354 17.15 -9.05 1.34
CA LEU A 354 16.50 -9.76 0.23
C LEU A 354 17.48 -10.11 -0.89
N TYR A 355 18.35 -9.17 -1.25
CA TYR A 355 19.41 -9.37 -2.23
C TYR A 355 20.45 -10.37 -1.72
N ASP A 356 20.81 -10.27 -0.44
CA ASP A 356 21.75 -11.18 0.22
C ASP A 356 21.19 -12.61 0.33
N PHE A 357 19.89 -12.72 0.66
CA PHE A 357 19.17 -13.99 0.60
C PHE A 357 19.15 -14.57 -0.81
N PHE A 358 18.88 -13.74 -1.83
CA PHE A 358 18.92 -14.18 -3.22
C PHE A 358 20.31 -14.65 -3.63
N LYS A 359 21.39 -14.03 -3.14
CA LYS A 359 22.77 -14.43 -3.45
C LYS A 359 23.22 -15.72 -2.75
N HIS A 360 22.88 -15.90 -1.47
CA HIS A 360 23.44 -16.96 -0.63
C HIS A 360 22.45 -18.06 -0.21
N GLY A 361 21.15 -17.78 -0.19
CA GLY A 361 20.11 -18.74 0.17
C GLY A 361 20.14 -19.25 1.62
N SER A 362 20.86 -18.57 2.53
CA SER A 362 21.15 -19.08 3.88
C SER A 362 20.51 -18.26 4.99
N LEU A 363 19.69 -18.92 5.83
CA LEU A 363 19.09 -18.31 7.02
C LEU A 363 20.13 -17.83 8.04
N LYS A 364 21.25 -18.55 8.18
CA LYS A 364 22.30 -18.22 9.16
C LYS A 364 22.96 -16.88 8.84
N VAL A 365 23.15 -16.61 7.55
CA VAL A 365 23.73 -15.36 7.04
C VAL A 365 22.80 -14.19 7.34
N LEU A 366 21.49 -14.34 7.12
CA LEU A 366 20.51 -13.26 7.40
C LEU A 366 20.43 -12.90 8.90
N VAL A 367 20.54 -13.89 9.78
CA VAL A 367 20.47 -13.64 11.24
C VAL A 367 21.78 -13.03 11.75
N ARG A 368 22.93 -13.53 11.28
CA ARG A 368 24.25 -13.09 11.75
C ARG A 368 24.65 -11.75 11.13
N ASP A 369 24.52 -11.63 9.81
CA ASP A 369 25.11 -10.52 9.04
C ASP A 369 24.11 -9.37 8.86
N ASN A 370 22.85 -9.69 8.51
CA ASN A 370 21.80 -8.68 8.31
C ASN A 370 21.05 -8.30 9.61
N LEU A 371 21.44 -8.87 10.76
CA LEU A 371 20.90 -8.59 12.11
C LEU A 371 19.38 -8.75 12.24
N ILE A 372 18.77 -9.61 11.42
CA ILE A 372 17.33 -9.89 11.49
C ILE A 372 17.08 -10.98 12.54
N LYS A 373 16.06 -10.78 13.39
CA LYS A 373 15.67 -11.81 14.36
C LYS A 373 15.24 -13.07 13.63
N ARG A 374 15.74 -14.23 14.07
CA ARG A 374 15.45 -15.54 13.45
C ARG A 374 13.95 -15.82 13.24
N GLY A 375 13.10 -15.38 14.17
CA GLY A 375 11.65 -15.55 14.06
C GLY A 375 11.00 -14.68 12.98
N ASP A 376 11.61 -13.55 12.64
CA ASP A 376 11.03 -12.55 11.73
C ASP A 376 11.45 -12.81 10.27
N VAL A 377 12.60 -13.45 10.05
CA VAL A 377 13.13 -13.74 8.70
C VAL A 377 12.11 -14.44 7.82
N TRP A 378 11.44 -15.47 8.35
CA TRP A 378 10.45 -16.23 7.56
C TRP A 378 9.27 -15.36 7.10
N PHE A 379 8.78 -14.46 7.96
CA PHE A 379 7.68 -13.57 7.62
C PHE A 379 8.10 -12.58 6.53
N HIS A 380 9.28 -11.97 6.67
CA HIS A 380 9.80 -11.04 5.66
C HIS A 380 10.01 -11.69 4.29
N LEU A 381 10.54 -12.91 4.25
CA LEU A 381 10.74 -13.65 3.01
C LEU A 381 9.42 -14.14 2.40
N LYS A 382 8.48 -14.58 3.23
CA LYS A 382 7.14 -14.99 2.80
C LYS A 382 6.36 -13.82 2.19
N ASP A 383 6.40 -12.67 2.84
CA ASP A 383 5.72 -11.46 2.37
C ASP A 383 6.26 -11.06 0.99
N PHE A 384 7.59 -11.10 0.80
CA PHE A 384 8.19 -10.82 -0.50
C PHE A 384 7.86 -11.89 -1.56
N SER A 385 7.84 -13.17 -1.20
CA SER A 385 7.37 -14.25 -2.10
C SER A 385 5.93 -14.03 -2.55
N LEU A 386 5.05 -13.56 -1.65
CA LEU A 386 3.67 -13.21 -2.01
C LEU A 386 3.63 -12.02 -2.98
N VAL A 387 4.48 -11.02 -2.81
CA VAL A 387 4.62 -9.89 -3.76
C VAL A 387 5.02 -10.40 -5.14
N LEU A 388 6.08 -11.20 -5.25
CA LEU A 388 6.55 -11.75 -6.52
C LEU A 388 5.47 -12.58 -7.22
N LYS A 389 4.82 -13.48 -6.48
CA LYS A 389 3.74 -14.31 -7.02
C LYS A 389 2.58 -13.45 -7.52
N THR A 390 2.20 -12.42 -6.77
CA THR A 390 1.13 -11.49 -7.16
C THR A 390 1.50 -10.70 -8.42
N ILE A 391 2.76 -10.25 -8.55
CA ILE A 391 3.25 -9.57 -9.76
C ILE A 391 3.15 -10.51 -10.97
N VAL A 392 3.67 -11.75 -10.87
CA VAL A 392 3.64 -12.74 -11.95
C VAL A 392 2.21 -13.05 -12.38
N THR A 393 1.32 -13.38 -11.43
CA THR A 393 -0.08 -13.70 -11.75
C THR A 393 -0.81 -12.51 -12.36
N SER A 394 -0.55 -11.28 -11.89
CA SER A 394 -1.18 -10.08 -12.44
C SER A 394 -0.67 -9.76 -13.84
N LEU A 395 0.64 -9.90 -14.09
CA LEU A 395 1.21 -9.70 -15.43
C LEU A 395 0.68 -10.75 -16.43
N LYS A 396 0.53 -12.01 -16.02
CA LYS A 396 -0.16 -13.04 -16.82
C LYS A 396 -1.58 -12.60 -17.17
N GLY A 397 -2.36 -12.19 -16.17
CA GLY A 397 -3.73 -11.72 -16.41
C GLY A 397 -3.81 -10.53 -17.38
N VAL A 398 -2.85 -9.61 -17.34
CA VAL A 398 -2.78 -8.48 -18.28
C VAL A 398 -2.46 -8.95 -19.71
N ILE A 399 -1.57 -9.93 -19.87
CA ILE A 399 -1.21 -10.51 -21.17
C ILE A 399 -2.35 -11.35 -21.73
N ASP A 400 -2.96 -12.21 -20.91
CA ASP A 400 -4.06 -13.10 -21.31
C ASP A 400 -5.32 -12.31 -21.69
N SER A 401 -5.57 -11.18 -21.02
CA SER A 401 -6.64 -10.22 -21.39
C SER A 401 -6.24 -9.33 -22.58
N GLY A 402 -4.96 -9.35 -22.96
CA GLY A 402 -4.31 -8.46 -23.94
C GLY A 402 -4.43 -8.88 -25.40
N GLY A 403 -5.41 -9.70 -25.76
CA GLY A 403 -5.86 -9.90 -27.14
C GLY A 403 -6.98 -8.95 -27.58
N GLY A 404 -7.48 -8.06 -26.70
CA GLY A 404 -8.74 -7.34 -26.95
C GLY A 404 -8.88 -5.93 -26.38
N LEU A 405 -7.80 -5.22 -26.05
CA LEU A 405 -7.89 -3.77 -25.79
C LEU A 405 -7.10 -3.00 -26.86
N TYR A 406 -7.82 -2.57 -27.89
CA TYR A 406 -7.32 -1.62 -28.88
C TYR A 406 -7.01 -0.29 -28.19
N MET A 407 -5.80 0.20 -28.40
CA MET A 407 -5.45 1.60 -28.24
C MET A 407 -6.13 2.33 -29.40
N GLU A 408 -7.28 2.96 -29.15
CA GLU A 408 -7.83 3.91 -30.12
C GLU A 408 -7.04 5.21 -30.03
N ASP A 409 -6.36 5.50 -31.14
CA ASP A 409 -5.81 6.81 -31.47
C ASP A 409 -6.94 7.86 -31.42
N LEU A 410 -6.81 8.86 -30.56
CA LEU A 410 -7.71 10.01 -30.54
C LEU A 410 -7.19 11.08 -31.50
N ASP A 411 -7.69 11.04 -32.74
CA ASP A 411 -7.73 12.17 -33.67
C ASP A 411 -9.13 12.25 -34.32
N GLY A 412 -9.75 13.43 -34.28
CA GLY A 412 -10.98 13.78 -35.02
C GLY A 412 -12.21 14.01 -34.12
N ASP A 413 -12.46 15.22 -33.64
CA ASP A 413 -13.18 16.34 -34.30
C ASP A 413 -14.68 16.38 -33.93
N ASP A 414 -15.12 17.61 -33.63
CA ASP A 414 -16.45 17.99 -33.19
C ASP A 414 -17.52 17.65 -34.23
N SER A 415 -18.65 17.06 -33.80
CA SER A 415 -19.96 17.53 -34.27
C SER A 415 -21.11 17.04 -33.38
N MET A 416 -21.83 18.04 -32.86
CA MET A 416 -23.19 17.91 -32.33
C MET A 416 -24.17 17.49 -33.43
N SER A 417 -25.04 16.53 -33.14
CA SER A 417 -26.40 16.53 -33.68
C SER A 417 -27.38 15.75 -32.80
N ASP A 418 -28.60 16.26 -32.81
CA ASP A 418 -29.69 16.12 -31.84
C ASP A 418 -30.74 15.07 -32.28
N MET A 419 -31.64 14.71 -31.34
CA MET A 419 -33.01 14.13 -31.53
C MET A 419 -33.19 12.65 -31.94
N SER A 420 -33.88 11.86 -31.09
CA SER A 420 -35.31 11.49 -31.27
C SER A 420 -35.79 10.40 -30.29
N GLU A 421 -36.94 10.65 -29.65
CA GLU A 421 -37.79 9.70 -28.91
C GLU A 421 -38.54 8.73 -29.86
N GLY A 422 -38.99 7.57 -29.34
CA GLY A 422 -40.01 6.75 -30.00
C GLY A 422 -40.05 5.25 -29.61
N ASP A 423 -40.86 4.95 -28.59
CA ASP A 423 -41.81 3.84 -28.38
C ASP A 423 -41.54 2.35 -28.74
N ASP A 424 -41.67 1.52 -27.68
CA ASP A 424 -42.40 0.24 -27.52
C ASP A 424 -42.59 -0.75 -28.70
N GLU A 425 -42.18 -2.01 -28.50
CA GLU A 425 -43.14 -3.10 -28.21
C GLU A 425 -42.48 -4.47 -27.87
N ALA A 426 -43.24 -5.21 -27.06
CA ALA A 426 -43.01 -6.49 -26.37
C ALA A 426 -42.44 -7.68 -27.16
N ILE A 427 -41.80 -8.61 -26.42
CA ILE A 427 -42.30 -9.99 -26.22
C ILE A 427 -41.86 -10.49 -24.83
N SER A 428 -42.86 -10.81 -24.02
CA SER A 428 -42.75 -11.45 -22.72
C SER A 428 -42.52 -12.97 -22.85
N LYS A 429 -41.75 -13.55 -21.94
CA LYS A 429 -42.13 -14.81 -21.28
C LYS A 429 -41.56 -14.87 -19.85
N VAL A 430 -42.52 -14.95 -18.94
CA VAL A 430 -42.53 -15.00 -17.47
C VAL A 430 -41.93 -16.34 -16.99
N VAL A 431 -41.28 -16.44 -15.82
CA VAL A 431 -41.84 -16.89 -14.52
C VAL A 431 -40.73 -16.69 -13.46
N GLU A 432 -40.82 -15.67 -12.61
CA GLU A 432 -41.43 -15.58 -11.24
C GLU A 432 -40.43 -15.80 -10.10
N VAL A 433 -40.23 -14.70 -9.37
CA VAL A 433 -39.54 -14.56 -8.08
C VAL A 433 -40.62 -14.45 -7.01
N GLN A 434 -40.50 -15.20 -5.91
CA GLN A 434 -41.31 -14.99 -4.71
C GLN A 434 -40.54 -14.17 -3.67
N LYS A 435 -41.16 -13.06 -3.23
CA LYS A 435 -40.84 -12.27 -2.03
C LYS A 435 -41.37 -12.95 -0.75
N PRO A 436 -40.91 -12.54 0.44
CA PRO A 436 -41.72 -12.63 1.66
C PRO A 436 -42.03 -11.26 2.28
N ASP A 437 -43.26 -11.13 2.77
CA ASP A 437 -43.81 -10.02 3.56
C ASP A 437 -43.77 -10.30 5.09
N GLU A 438 -44.09 -9.25 5.86
CA GLU A 438 -43.92 -8.99 7.30
C GLU A 438 -44.85 -9.75 8.30
N ALA A 439 -44.35 -9.87 9.54
CA ALA A 439 -44.99 -9.85 10.89
C ALA A 439 -46.11 -10.89 11.23
N SER A 440 -46.32 -11.42 12.45
CA SER A 440 -46.04 -11.02 13.85
C SER A 440 -46.28 -12.21 14.86
N GLU A 441 -45.76 -12.07 16.10
CA GLU A 441 -46.19 -12.69 17.40
C GLU A 441 -46.01 -14.24 17.59
N GLU A 442 -45.62 -14.85 18.72
CA GLU A 442 -45.27 -14.48 20.11
C GLU A 442 -44.65 -15.74 20.83
N ILE A 443 -43.95 -15.54 21.96
CA ILE A 443 -43.66 -16.48 23.09
C ILE A 443 -42.45 -17.48 23.01
N ALA A 444 -41.60 -17.41 24.05
CA ALA A 444 -40.37 -18.19 24.36
C ALA A 444 -40.65 -19.51 25.14
N PRO A 445 -39.70 -20.27 25.78
CA PRO A 445 -38.23 -20.35 25.68
C PRO A 445 -37.64 -21.82 25.65
N ALA A 446 -36.31 -21.91 25.44
CA ALA A 446 -35.32 -22.88 25.98
C ALA A 446 -35.56 -24.41 25.98
N LEU A 447 -34.60 -25.19 25.42
CA LEU A 447 -33.98 -26.35 26.08
C LEU A 447 -32.76 -26.92 25.32
N ALA A 448 -31.73 -27.23 26.10
CA ALA A 448 -30.45 -27.82 25.71
C ALA A 448 -30.54 -29.33 25.46
N LYS A 449 -29.60 -29.89 24.67
CA LYS A 449 -28.67 -30.98 25.05
C LYS A 449 -27.91 -31.56 23.84
N ASN A 450 -26.57 -31.65 24.00
CA ASN A 450 -25.68 -32.83 23.82
C ASN A 450 -25.77 -33.64 22.50
N LYS A 451 -24.72 -34.19 21.89
CA LYS A 451 -23.31 -34.52 22.22
C LYS A 451 -22.77 -35.17 20.91
N VAL A 452 -21.58 -34.81 20.39
CA VAL A 452 -20.30 -35.56 20.48
C VAL A 452 -19.96 -36.49 19.28
N ASN A 453 -18.73 -36.28 18.77
CA ASN A 453 -17.80 -37.18 18.05
C ASN A 453 -18.14 -37.59 16.60
N ALA A 454 -17.18 -37.78 15.67
CA ALA A 454 -15.71 -37.79 15.72
C ALA A 454 -15.13 -37.72 14.27
N GLU A 455 -13.87 -37.27 14.21
CA GLU A 455 -12.73 -37.74 13.38
C GLU A 455 -12.80 -37.83 11.83
N VAL A 456 -11.99 -36.94 11.25
CA VAL A 456 -11.10 -36.98 10.05
C VAL A 456 -10.44 -38.38 9.89
N PRO A 457 -10.13 -38.94 8.69
CA PRO A 457 -9.07 -38.37 7.83
C PRO A 457 -9.01 -38.69 6.33
N ASP A 458 -8.04 -38.01 5.68
CA ASP A 458 -7.23 -38.43 4.51
C ASP A 458 -7.98 -38.58 3.16
N SER A 459 -7.43 -38.40 1.96
CA SER A 459 -6.08 -38.18 1.40
C SER A 459 -6.26 -38.22 -0.14
N TRP A 460 -5.58 -37.34 -0.91
CA TRP A 460 -4.94 -37.52 -2.24
C TRP A 460 -5.73 -38.28 -3.38
N GLU A 461 -5.84 -37.83 -4.64
CA GLU A 461 -4.80 -37.81 -5.69
C GLU A 461 -5.32 -37.17 -7.01
N ASP A 462 -4.35 -36.84 -7.86
CA ASP A 462 -4.37 -36.31 -9.24
C ASP A 462 -4.96 -37.23 -10.34
N GLU A 463 -5.19 -36.63 -11.51
CA GLU A 463 -4.93 -37.10 -12.90
C GLU A 463 -6.05 -36.61 -13.84
N SER A 464 -5.79 -35.58 -14.65
CA SER A 464 -5.27 -35.63 -16.04
C SER A 464 -6.20 -36.34 -17.02
N ASP A 465 -6.71 -35.59 -18.00
CA ASP A 465 -6.99 -36.16 -19.32
C ASP A 465 -6.85 -35.09 -20.40
N ALA A 466 -5.98 -35.40 -21.36
CA ALA A 466 -5.75 -34.69 -22.59
C ALA A 466 -6.71 -35.22 -23.67
N LEU A 467 -7.24 -34.33 -24.51
CA LEU A 467 -7.79 -34.70 -25.81
C LEU A 467 -7.34 -33.70 -26.87
N ALA A 468 -6.65 -34.27 -27.87
CA ALA A 468 -6.20 -33.65 -29.10
C ALA A 468 -7.30 -33.67 -30.17
N SER A 469 -7.30 -32.65 -31.04
CA SER A 469 -7.73 -32.68 -32.45
C SER A 469 -7.58 -31.26 -33.00
N GLU A 470 -7.33 -30.94 -34.25
CA GLU A 470 -6.77 -31.59 -35.42
C GLU A 470 -6.33 -30.41 -36.33
N SER A 471 -5.35 -30.69 -37.17
CA SER A 471 -4.70 -29.81 -38.15
C SER A 471 -5.61 -29.26 -39.24
N GLU A 472 -5.34 -28.05 -39.74
CA GLU A 472 -5.36 -27.75 -41.20
C GLU A 472 -4.28 -26.70 -41.55
N GLU A 473 -3.50 -27.03 -42.58
CA GLU A 473 -2.46 -26.22 -43.21
C GLU A 473 -3.05 -25.32 -44.32
N SER A 474 -2.45 -24.16 -44.57
CA SER A 474 -2.09 -23.72 -45.94
C SER A 474 -1.15 -22.50 -45.95
N MET A 475 -0.19 -22.54 -46.88
CA MET A 475 0.92 -21.61 -47.12
C MET A 475 0.60 -20.64 -48.31
N PRO A 476 1.54 -19.91 -48.96
CA PRO A 476 1.72 -18.46 -48.78
C PRO A 476 1.76 -17.66 -50.12
N GLY A 477 2.01 -16.36 -50.04
CA GLY A 477 2.43 -15.50 -51.16
C GLY A 477 2.39 -14.04 -50.71
N SER A 478 3.25 -13.10 -51.09
CA SER A 478 4.50 -13.02 -51.88
C SER A 478 4.73 -11.50 -52.06
N ASP A 479 5.98 -11.07 -51.98
CA ASP A 479 6.48 -9.68 -51.97
C ASP A 479 6.01 -8.74 -53.10
N VAL A 480 5.92 -7.43 -52.83
CA VAL A 480 6.37 -6.35 -53.75
C VAL A 480 6.92 -5.13 -52.98
N VAL A 481 8.08 -4.67 -53.45
CA VAL A 481 8.96 -3.58 -53.00
C VAL A 481 8.51 -2.19 -53.50
N GLY A 482 8.80 -1.12 -52.73
CA GLY A 482 8.77 0.27 -53.23
C GLY A 482 9.37 1.31 -52.27
N SER A 483 10.58 1.78 -52.59
CA SER A 483 11.38 2.78 -51.86
C SER A 483 11.07 4.22 -52.30
N SER A 484 11.07 5.22 -51.40
CA SER A 484 11.86 6.47 -51.55
C SER A 484 11.72 7.51 -50.41
N ALA A 485 12.86 7.73 -49.74
CA ALA A 485 13.47 8.93 -49.16
C ALA A 485 12.71 10.26 -48.82
N SER A 486 12.90 10.65 -47.56
CA SER A 486 13.41 11.95 -47.03
C SER A 486 12.42 12.99 -46.43
N LYS A 487 12.46 13.14 -45.09
CA LYS A 487 12.98 14.30 -44.31
C LYS A 487 12.35 14.34 -42.91
N ASP A 488 13.19 14.27 -41.88
CA ASP A 488 12.83 14.38 -40.45
C ASP A 488 12.14 15.70 -40.10
N PRO A 489 11.25 15.67 -39.10
CA PRO A 489 11.59 16.31 -37.83
C PRO A 489 11.47 15.34 -36.64
N VAL A 490 12.36 15.53 -35.66
CA VAL A 490 12.52 14.72 -34.45
C VAL A 490 11.20 14.57 -33.69
N VAL A 491 10.59 13.40 -33.84
CA VAL A 491 9.47 12.90 -33.02
C VAL A 491 10.08 11.96 -31.98
N ILE A 492 9.79 12.20 -30.70
CA ILE A 492 9.99 11.19 -29.65
C ILE A 492 8.96 10.10 -29.96
N GLN A 493 9.36 9.15 -30.81
CA GLN A 493 8.57 7.97 -31.11
C GLN A 493 8.48 7.14 -29.83
N SER A 494 7.25 6.95 -29.38
CA SER A 494 6.88 5.91 -28.45
C SER A 494 7.18 4.55 -29.09
N GLU A 495 8.39 4.04 -28.90
CA GLU A 495 8.70 2.62 -29.09
C GLU A 495 8.03 1.80 -27.97
N PHE A 496 6.70 1.76 -27.97
CA PHE A 496 5.98 0.63 -27.40
C PHE A 496 5.99 -0.46 -28.47
N ASP A 497 7.12 -1.18 -28.57
CA ASP A 497 7.21 -2.34 -29.44
C ASP A 497 6.30 -3.45 -28.88
N ASN A 498 5.25 -3.71 -29.65
CA ASN A 498 4.00 -4.35 -29.25
C ASN A 498 4.20 -5.80 -28.80
N GLY A 499 3.71 -6.13 -27.58
CA GLY A 499 3.57 -7.50 -27.06
C GLY A 499 4.86 -8.22 -26.64
N CYS A 500 5.92 -8.17 -27.45
CA CYS A 500 7.15 -8.94 -27.22
C CYS A 500 7.92 -8.44 -25.98
N GLY A 501 7.97 -7.13 -25.76
CA GLY A 501 8.66 -6.53 -24.62
C GLY A 501 8.01 -6.86 -23.27
N LEU A 502 6.67 -7.01 -23.21
CA LEU A 502 5.99 -7.38 -21.97
C LEU A 502 6.11 -8.88 -21.67
N MET A 503 6.14 -9.72 -22.71
CA MET A 503 6.41 -11.15 -22.58
C MET A 503 7.81 -11.42 -22.03
N GLN A 504 8.82 -10.68 -22.48
CA GLN A 504 10.18 -10.76 -21.92
C GLN A 504 10.22 -10.34 -20.45
N VAL A 505 9.49 -9.29 -20.08
CA VAL A 505 9.36 -8.86 -18.69
C VAL A 505 8.68 -9.94 -17.84
N LEU A 506 7.57 -10.52 -18.31
CA LEU A 506 6.90 -11.62 -17.61
C LEU A 506 7.86 -12.80 -17.39
N ARG A 507 8.56 -13.24 -18.45
CA ARG A 507 9.54 -14.33 -18.38
C ARG A 507 10.64 -14.04 -17.36
N ALA A 508 11.12 -12.80 -17.28
CA ALA A 508 12.09 -12.39 -16.27
C ALA A 508 11.57 -12.54 -14.84
N PHE A 509 10.33 -12.09 -14.59
CA PHE A 509 9.69 -12.23 -13.28
C PHE A 509 9.38 -13.68 -12.92
N GLU A 510 9.00 -14.53 -13.88
CA GLU A 510 8.82 -15.96 -13.66
C GLU A 510 10.13 -16.65 -13.26
N LEU A 511 11.24 -16.34 -13.95
CA LEU A 511 12.54 -16.88 -13.62
C LEU A 511 13.03 -16.42 -12.24
N LEU A 512 12.75 -15.15 -11.89
CA LEU A 512 13.08 -14.59 -10.58
C LEU A 512 12.25 -15.26 -9.47
N GLU A 513 10.95 -15.44 -9.68
CA GLU A 513 10.04 -16.07 -8.73
C GLU A 513 10.42 -17.54 -8.50
N ALA A 514 10.71 -18.29 -9.56
CA ALA A 514 11.13 -19.69 -9.46
C ALA A 514 12.44 -19.84 -8.68
N GLU A 515 13.45 -19.00 -8.97
CA GLU A 515 14.74 -19.06 -8.27
C GLU A 515 14.61 -18.64 -6.80
N PHE A 516 13.79 -17.63 -6.51
CA PHE A 516 13.52 -17.20 -5.13
C PHE A 516 12.74 -18.28 -4.36
N ALA A 517 11.73 -18.88 -4.99
CA ALA A 517 10.89 -19.91 -4.39
C ALA A 517 11.68 -21.19 -4.07
N ASP A 518 12.58 -21.63 -4.96
CA ASP A 518 13.47 -22.79 -4.71
C ASP A 518 14.36 -22.55 -3.47
N LYS A 519 14.98 -21.37 -3.37
CA LYS A 519 15.78 -20.99 -2.20
C LYS A 519 14.93 -20.86 -0.93
N PHE A 520 13.72 -20.34 -1.04
CA PHE A 520 12.80 -20.19 0.08
C PHE A 520 12.28 -21.54 0.59
N TYR A 521 11.95 -22.46 -0.32
CA TYR A 521 11.52 -23.82 0.03
C TYR A 521 12.61 -24.57 0.81
N LYS A 522 13.88 -24.43 0.42
CA LYS A 522 15.05 -24.99 1.12
C LYS A 522 15.25 -24.48 2.55
N ILE A 523 14.62 -23.36 2.95
CA ILE A 523 14.63 -22.88 4.34
C ILE A 523 13.46 -23.45 5.14
N GLY A 524 12.33 -23.72 4.47
CA GLY A 524 11.12 -24.23 5.09
C GLY A 524 11.09 -25.75 5.26
N ALA A 525 11.79 -26.49 4.40
CA ALA A 525 12.08 -27.92 4.51
C ALA A 525 13.19 -28.17 5.54
#